data_AF-A0A9P9FNV2-F1
#
_entry.id   AF-A0A9P9FNV2-F1
#
_cell.length_a   1.000
_cell.length_b   1.000
_cell.length_c   1.000
_cell.angle_alpha   90.00
_cell.angle_beta   90.00
_cell.angle_gamma   90.00
#
_symmetry.space_group_name_H-M   'P 1'
#
loop_
_entity.id
_entity.type
_entity.pdbx_description
1 polymer ?
#
loop_
_entity_poly.entity_id
_entity_poly.type
_entity_poly.pdbx_seq_one_letter_code
_entity_poly.pdbx_strand_id
1 'polypeptide(L)'
;MSWVPWLAHSSITRRRRIKCDEDKPTCRRCVKAGLACDISLPSVLTPGTVPDCRILLEPSYVLNLFKDQQQWDMFSVFIFSNEQAGTMPVNILSAMTPQIAHQNVAVREVCCAIGAATSPFTVPESDPAADEMLYQMSLTHYNRALRAIRDTESSTSALLTVVLVSILFVTYDMLRGDMPTAFIHFNYGCRIFNTYFEQRCREANLPFSKLPLSSIEAAAVELLQRLTTQPWALDLGFSGSRVDKVTEWPSYSLKSQHSVLDMPDFFQDLAKALKWLGVTQNFLLHRMQTNKSDGQMALGNAAWEESLGALERWHKNFAPLLQSARQRKADEPSTLLQACILESLYLETLINLHLHHRRDANLLPDVKQVYREILHTARELQQHYQGLTKTFLLDNAIMRPLTFVLWKCRDADLRQDVKDILVACDKSSRMAAVLLSMMDRKQGDEIPQKMRNIERSLGWYFTSCGCSLEAMSLS
;
A
#
# COMPACT_ATOMS: atom_id res chain seq x y z
N MET A 1 -35.77 -22.47 -34.37
CA MET A 1 -36.83 -21.68 -35.04
C MET A 1 -36.86 -20.28 -34.45
N SER A 2 -36.21 -19.32 -35.10
CA SER A 2 -36.67 -17.94 -35.30
C SER A 2 -35.54 -17.19 -36.01
N TRP A 3 -35.79 -16.91 -37.29
CA TRP A 3 -34.96 -16.13 -38.19
C TRP A 3 -35.35 -14.66 -38.07
N VAL A 4 -34.38 -13.74 -38.08
CA VAL A 4 -34.45 -12.51 -38.89
C VAL A 4 -33.05 -12.19 -39.44
N PRO A 5 -32.88 -11.95 -40.76
CA PRO A 5 -31.59 -11.81 -41.44
C PRO A 5 -31.17 -10.35 -41.68
N TRP A 6 -29.86 -10.14 -41.77
CA TRP A 6 -29.24 -8.91 -42.26
C TRP A 6 -29.50 -8.74 -43.77
N LEU A 7 -30.10 -7.62 -44.15
CA LEU A 7 -30.40 -7.27 -45.53
C LEU A 7 -29.15 -6.79 -46.29
N ALA A 8 -28.88 -7.53 -47.36
CA ALA A 8 -28.47 -7.08 -48.70
C ALA A 8 -27.20 -6.20 -48.86
N HIS A 9 -26.10 -6.86 -49.23
CA HIS A 9 -25.11 -6.29 -50.16
C HIS A 9 -25.64 -6.39 -51.61
N SER A 10 -25.63 -5.27 -52.34
CA SER A 10 -25.07 -5.09 -53.69
C SER A 10 -25.67 -3.82 -54.33
N SER A 11 -24.87 -2.82 -54.66
CA SER A 11 -24.25 -2.79 -55.98
C SER A 11 -23.17 -1.69 -56.04
N ILE A 12 -21.91 -2.04 -55.78
CA ILE A 12 -20.80 -1.21 -56.27
C ILE A 12 -20.52 -1.68 -57.69
N THR A 13 -20.99 -0.90 -58.65
CA THR A 13 -20.63 -1.02 -60.07
C THR A 13 -19.12 -0.94 -60.23
N ARG A 14 -18.51 -2.03 -60.71
CA ARG A 14 -17.07 -2.14 -60.97
C ARG A 14 -16.69 -1.16 -62.10
N ARG A 15 -16.30 0.07 -61.77
CA ARG A 15 -15.73 1.03 -62.75
C ARG A 15 -14.53 0.38 -63.43
N ARG A 16 -14.58 0.28 -64.77
CA ARG A 16 -13.46 -0.21 -65.58
C ARG A 16 -12.30 0.78 -65.46
N ARG A 17 -11.19 0.34 -64.87
CA ARG A 17 -9.96 1.13 -64.76
C ARG A 17 -9.26 1.12 -66.12
N ILE A 18 -9.22 2.26 -66.80
CA ILE A 18 -8.36 2.50 -67.96
C ILE A 18 -7.02 3.02 -67.46
N LYS A 19 -5.92 2.52 -68.02
CA LYS A 19 -4.56 2.94 -67.64
C LYS A 19 -4.35 4.40 -68.06
N CYS A 20 -4.07 5.26 -67.07
CA CYS A 20 -3.88 6.69 -67.25
C CYS A 20 -2.63 7.00 -68.10
N ASP A 21 -2.69 8.06 -68.90
CA ASP A 21 -1.58 8.62 -69.66
C ASP A 21 -0.95 9.85 -68.99
N GLU A 22 -1.38 10.18 -67.76
CA GLU A 22 -0.83 11.19 -66.84
C GLU A 22 -0.76 12.63 -67.37
N ASP A 23 -1.41 12.92 -68.51
CA ASP A 23 -1.51 14.26 -69.09
C ASP A 23 -2.34 15.19 -68.19
N LYS A 24 -1.93 16.46 -68.06
CA LYS A 24 -2.52 17.46 -67.15
C LYS A 24 -3.16 18.61 -67.95
N PRO A 25 -4.30 19.20 -67.53
CA PRO A 25 -4.99 19.03 -66.24
C PRO A 25 -5.98 17.86 -66.18
N THR A 26 -6.30 17.19 -67.29
CA THR A 26 -7.05 15.92 -67.29
C THR A 26 -6.48 14.97 -68.34
N CYS A 27 -6.48 13.67 -68.03
CA CYS A 27 -5.89 12.63 -68.89
C CYS A 27 -6.67 12.47 -70.20
N ARG A 28 -6.00 12.40 -71.36
CA ARG A 28 -6.67 12.35 -72.68
C ARG A 28 -7.52 11.09 -72.84
N ARG A 29 -7.10 9.97 -72.26
CA ARG A 29 -7.88 8.72 -72.26
C ARG A 29 -9.19 8.83 -71.47
N CYS A 30 -9.19 9.61 -70.39
CA CYS A 30 -10.35 9.85 -69.54
C CYS A 30 -11.39 10.67 -70.33
N VAL A 31 -10.94 11.71 -71.03
CA VAL A 31 -11.78 12.56 -71.89
C VAL A 31 -12.40 11.75 -73.04
N LYS A 32 -11.60 10.96 -73.77
CA LYS A 32 -12.12 10.13 -74.88
C LYS A 32 -13.11 9.06 -74.43
N ALA A 33 -12.94 8.52 -73.22
CA ALA A 33 -13.85 7.52 -72.66
C ALA A 33 -15.09 8.13 -71.99
N GLY A 34 -15.21 9.45 -71.90
CA GLY A 34 -16.31 10.14 -71.23
C GLY A 34 -16.33 9.91 -69.70
N LEU A 35 -15.18 9.61 -69.09
CA LEU A 35 -15.05 9.33 -67.66
C LEU A 35 -14.42 10.52 -66.93
N ALA A 36 -14.89 10.80 -65.71
CA ALA A 36 -14.30 11.81 -64.83
C ALA A 36 -12.84 11.42 -64.48
N CYS A 37 -11.92 12.36 -64.62
CA CYS A 37 -10.50 12.17 -64.35
C CYS A 37 -10.16 12.65 -62.93
N ASP A 38 -9.55 11.79 -62.12
CA ASP A 38 -9.22 12.09 -60.71
C ASP A 38 -7.92 12.93 -60.54
N ILE A 39 -7.29 13.37 -61.62
CA ILE A 39 -6.08 14.21 -61.56
C ILE A 39 -6.51 15.69 -61.40
N SER A 40 -6.95 16.06 -60.21
CA SER A 40 -7.20 17.47 -59.89
C SER A 40 -5.88 18.15 -59.50
N LEU A 41 -5.40 19.10 -60.30
CA LEU A 41 -4.38 20.05 -59.83
C LEU A 41 -5.05 21.08 -58.89
N PRO A 42 -4.41 21.47 -57.78
CA PRO A 42 -4.98 22.47 -56.89
C PRO A 42 -5.10 23.80 -57.62
N SER A 43 -6.33 24.32 -57.68
CA SER A 43 -6.60 25.66 -58.20
C SER A 43 -5.78 26.70 -57.43
N VAL A 44 -5.18 27.62 -58.17
CA VAL A 44 -4.35 28.72 -57.69
C VAL A 44 -5.09 29.48 -56.58
N LEU A 45 -4.51 29.50 -55.38
CA LEU A 45 -5.02 30.23 -54.22
C LEU A 45 -4.79 31.73 -54.42
N THR A 46 -5.87 32.50 -54.32
CA THR A 46 -5.85 33.96 -54.15
C THR A 46 -5.19 34.33 -52.80
N PRO A 47 -4.36 35.38 -52.74
CA PRO A 47 -3.69 35.78 -51.51
C PRO A 47 -4.65 36.55 -50.59
N GLY A 48 -5.01 35.94 -49.46
CA GLY A 48 -5.75 36.61 -48.40
C GLY A 48 -6.40 35.61 -47.46
N THR A 49 -5.99 35.64 -46.19
CA THR A 49 -6.38 34.74 -45.08
C THR A 49 -5.74 33.34 -45.13
N VAL A 50 -4.55 33.24 -44.52
CA VAL A 50 -4.03 31.96 -44.02
C VAL A 50 -5.08 31.45 -43.00
N PRO A 51 -5.65 30.25 -43.17
CA PRO A 51 -6.45 29.65 -42.09
C PRO A 51 -5.52 29.52 -40.89
N ASP A 52 -5.94 30.00 -39.72
CA ASP A 52 -5.17 29.80 -38.49
C ASP A 52 -5.04 28.29 -38.23
N CYS A 53 -3.93 27.70 -38.69
CA CYS A 53 -3.60 26.29 -38.47
C CYS A 53 -3.03 26.06 -37.06
N ARG A 54 -3.43 26.86 -36.08
CA ARG A 54 -3.27 26.47 -34.68
C ARG A 54 -4.12 25.23 -34.47
N ILE A 55 -3.44 24.10 -34.28
CA ILE A 55 -4.05 22.96 -33.60
C ILE A 55 -4.44 23.50 -32.22
N LEU A 56 -5.71 23.83 -32.04
CA LEU A 56 -6.30 24.01 -30.72
C LEU A 56 -6.25 22.64 -30.08
N LEU A 57 -5.11 22.34 -29.44
CA LEU A 57 -5.03 21.25 -28.48
C LEU A 57 -6.10 21.58 -27.45
N GLU A 58 -7.17 20.80 -27.45
CA GLU A 58 -8.11 20.80 -26.35
C GLU A 58 -7.26 20.60 -25.09
N PRO A 59 -7.33 21.51 -24.09
CA PRO A 59 -6.48 21.41 -22.92
C PRO A 59 -6.64 20.03 -22.33
N SER A 60 -5.61 19.18 -22.46
CA SER A 60 -5.60 17.90 -21.80
C SER A 60 -5.84 18.17 -20.32
N TYR A 61 -6.80 17.47 -19.72
CA TYR A 61 -7.12 17.58 -18.30
C TYR A 61 -5.87 17.48 -17.41
N VAL A 62 -4.86 16.73 -17.86
CA VAL A 62 -3.56 16.56 -17.20
C VAL A 62 -2.70 17.84 -17.27
N LEU A 63 -2.72 18.58 -18.38
CA LEU A 63 -1.94 19.82 -18.55
C LEU A 63 -2.43 20.98 -17.67
N ASN A 64 -3.70 20.95 -17.24
CA ASN A 64 -4.25 21.93 -16.29
C ASN A 64 -4.02 21.53 -14.82
N LEU A 65 -3.75 20.25 -14.55
CA LEU A 65 -3.66 19.73 -13.20
C LEU A 65 -2.25 19.91 -12.60
N PHE A 66 -1.23 19.73 -13.44
CA PHE A 66 0.17 19.85 -13.07
C PHE A 66 0.74 21.17 -13.58
N LYS A 67 1.53 21.82 -12.75
CA LYS A 67 2.15 23.11 -13.07
C LYS A 67 3.11 23.01 -14.25
N ASP A 68 3.87 21.92 -14.32
CA ASP A 68 4.93 21.68 -15.28
C ASP A 68 5.16 20.17 -15.46
N GLN A 69 5.93 19.82 -16.49
CA GLN A 69 6.30 18.42 -16.78
C GLN A 69 7.02 17.76 -15.60
N GLN A 70 7.85 18.54 -14.88
CA GLN A 70 8.60 18.05 -13.73
C GLN A 70 7.65 17.55 -12.62
N GLN A 71 6.60 18.31 -12.30
CA GLN A 71 5.57 17.90 -11.34
C GLN A 71 4.83 16.64 -11.80
N TRP A 72 4.51 16.53 -13.08
CA TRP A 72 3.89 15.33 -13.66
C TRP A 72 4.80 14.10 -13.55
N ASP A 73 6.10 14.25 -13.83
CA ASP A 73 7.06 13.15 -13.76
C ASP A 73 7.16 12.63 -12.33
N MET A 74 7.27 13.52 -11.33
CA MET A 74 7.28 13.14 -9.92
C MET A 74 5.99 12.43 -9.50
N PHE A 75 4.83 12.95 -9.92
CA PHE A 75 3.56 12.29 -9.65
C PHE A 75 3.48 10.90 -10.31
N SER A 76 3.98 10.75 -11.54
CA SER A 76 4.03 9.48 -12.26
C SER A 76 4.91 8.46 -11.55
N VAL A 77 6.06 8.87 -11.02
CA VAL A 77 6.91 7.99 -10.17
C VAL A 77 6.15 7.57 -8.92
N PHE A 78 5.39 8.47 -8.27
CA PHE A 78 4.53 8.09 -7.15
C PHE A 78 3.51 7.02 -7.55
N ILE A 79 2.77 7.19 -8.66
CA ILE A 79 1.80 6.20 -9.13
C ILE A 79 2.47 4.84 -9.34
N PHE A 80 3.57 4.83 -10.09
CA PHE A 80 4.30 3.60 -10.39
C PHE A 80 4.85 2.92 -9.15
N SER A 81 5.39 3.68 -8.20
CA SER A 81 5.91 3.14 -6.94
C SER A 81 4.80 2.64 -6.02
N ASN A 82 3.63 3.27 -6.06
CA ASN A 82 2.46 2.88 -5.29
C ASN A 82 1.82 1.57 -5.81
N GLU A 83 1.95 1.29 -7.11
CA GLU A 83 1.56 0.02 -7.72
C GLU A 83 2.60 -1.10 -7.51
N GLN A 84 3.87 -0.74 -7.27
CA GLN A 84 4.92 -1.70 -6.99
C GLN A 84 5.05 -1.99 -5.50
N ALA A 85 4.87 -3.26 -5.13
CA ALA A 85 5.18 -3.75 -3.79
C ALA A 85 6.65 -3.51 -3.44
N GLY A 86 6.93 -3.05 -2.22
CA GLY A 86 8.30 -2.78 -1.79
C GLY A 86 8.39 -1.79 -0.64
N THR A 87 8.71 -0.54 -0.99
CA THR A 87 8.97 0.57 -0.05
C THR A 87 7.76 1.47 0.16
N MET A 88 6.72 1.30 -0.65
CA MET A 88 5.48 2.09 -0.62
C MET A 88 4.33 1.26 -0.04
N PRO A 89 3.42 1.88 0.73
CA PRO A 89 2.28 1.19 1.30
C PRO A 89 1.33 0.70 0.19
N VAL A 90 0.81 -0.53 0.34
CA VAL A 90 -0.18 -1.11 -0.58
C VAL A 90 -1.43 -1.48 0.20
N ASN A 91 -2.46 -0.65 0.11
CA ASN A 91 -3.76 -0.80 0.76
C ASN A 91 -4.84 0.01 0.02
N ILE A 92 -6.10 -0.13 0.45
CA ILE A 92 -7.24 0.56 -0.18
C ILE A 92 -7.04 2.10 -0.19
N LEU A 93 -6.49 2.68 0.89
CA LEU A 93 -6.24 4.11 0.97
C LEU A 93 -5.21 4.57 -0.07
N SER A 94 -4.13 3.82 -0.21
CA SER A 94 -3.10 4.07 -1.23
C SER A 94 -3.64 3.94 -2.65
N ALA A 95 -4.58 3.03 -2.89
CA ALA A 95 -5.22 2.82 -4.20
C ALA A 95 -6.20 3.96 -4.58
N MET A 96 -6.80 4.62 -3.58
CA MET A 96 -7.68 5.79 -3.77
C MET A 96 -6.91 7.14 -3.83
N THR A 97 -5.66 7.15 -3.35
CA THR A 97 -4.86 8.39 -3.23
C THR A 97 -4.66 9.11 -4.57
N PRO A 98 -4.36 8.43 -5.70
CA PRO A 98 -4.25 9.08 -7.00
C PRO A 98 -5.49 9.90 -7.38
N GLN A 99 -6.68 9.30 -7.24
CA GLN A 99 -7.95 9.93 -7.60
C GLN A 99 -8.22 11.16 -6.71
N ILE A 100 -7.83 11.10 -5.43
CA ILE A 100 -7.95 12.23 -4.50
C ILE A 100 -6.97 13.35 -4.88
N ALA A 101 -5.74 13.01 -5.28
CA ALA A 101 -4.73 13.98 -5.74
C ALA A 101 -5.17 14.76 -6.99
N HIS A 102 -5.98 14.16 -7.86
CA HIS A 102 -6.57 14.88 -9.01
C HIS A 102 -7.50 16.02 -8.57
N GLN A 103 -8.11 15.94 -7.41
CA GLN A 103 -9.07 16.94 -6.92
C GLN A 103 -8.50 17.86 -5.84
N ASN A 104 -7.47 17.42 -5.13
CA ASN A 104 -6.92 18.14 -4.00
C ASN A 104 -5.43 18.49 -4.18
N VAL A 105 -5.12 19.79 -4.15
CA VAL A 105 -3.76 20.30 -4.33
C VAL A 105 -2.81 19.82 -3.22
N ALA A 106 -3.24 19.82 -1.96
CA ALA A 106 -2.37 19.39 -0.86
C ALA A 106 -1.96 17.91 -1.00
N VAL A 107 -2.93 17.04 -1.33
CA VAL A 107 -2.67 15.62 -1.58
C VAL A 107 -1.74 15.46 -2.78
N ARG A 108 -1.98 16.18 -3.88
CA ARG A 108 -1.11 16.14 -5.07
C ARG A 108 0.32 16.56 -4.79
N GLU A 109 0.51 17.64 -4.02
CA GLU A 109 1.83 18.12 -3.64
C GLU A 109 2.58 17.07 -2.79
N VAL A 110 1.93 16.38 -1.85
CA VAL A 110 2.60 15.28 -1.12
C VAL A 110 2.90 14.07 -2.00
N CYS A 111 2.00 13.68 -2.91
CA CYS A 111 2.29 12.63 -3.88
C CYS A 111 3.54 12.97 -4.72
N CYS A 112 3.68 14.21 -5.19
CA CYS A 112 4.88 14.65 -5.90
C CYS A 112 6.12 14.61 -5.01
N ALA A 113 6.00 15.03 -3.73
CA ALA A 113 7.09 14.94 -2.77
C ALA A 113 7.57 13.48 -2.58
N ILE A 114 6.64 12.54 -2.42
CA ILE A 114 6.94 11.11 -2.29
C ILE A 114 7.60 10.57 -3.56
N GLY A 115 7.08 10.91 -4.75
CA GLY A 115 7.68 10.49 -6.01
C GLY A 115 9.12 10.96 -6.16
N ALA A 116 9.40 12.24 -5.89
CA ALA A 116 10.76 12.78 -5.87
C ALA A 116 11.67 12.10 -4.82
N ALA A 117 11.11 11.73 -3.67
CA ALA A 117 11.82 11.11 -2.56
C ALA A 117 12.18 9.62 -2.79
N THR A 118 11.49 8.94 -3.70
CA THR A 118 11.58 7.47 -3.81
C THR A 118 12.99 7.02 -4.19
N SER A 119 13.56 7.56 -5.27
CA SER A 119 14.95 7.26 -5.68
C SER A 119 15.99 7.65 -4.62
N PRO A 120 16.07 8.93 -4.17
CA PRO A 120 17.14 9.36 -3.27
C PRO A 120 17.15 8.65 -1.93
N PHE A 121 16.00 8.19 -1.45
CA PHE A 121 15.93 7.53 -0.15
C PHE A 121 16.03 6.01 -0.22
N THR A 122 15.59 5.39 -1.32
CA THR A 122 15.39 3.93 -1.34
C THR A 122 16.14 3.18 -2.45
N VAL A 123 16.89 3.87 -3.31
CA VAL A 123 17.70 3.23 -4.35
C VAL A 123 19.19 3.33 -3.98
N PRO A 124 19.84 2.23 -3.53
CA PRO A 124 21.23 2.27 -3.06
C PRO A 124 22.21 2.75 -4.14
N GLU A 125 21.97 2.35 -5.40
CA GLU A 125 22.86 2.56 -6.54
C GLU A 125 22.56 3.83 -7.34
N SER A 126 21.68 4.72 -6.86
CA SER A 126 21.37 5.97 -7.56
C SER A 126 22.51 7.00 -7.46
N ASP A 127 22.55 7.89 -8.45
CA ASP A 127 23.57 8.95 -8.57
C ASP A 127 23.42 9.99 -7.43
N PRO A 128 24.47 10.25 -6.63
CA PRO A 128 24.39 11.17 -5.50
C PRO A 128 24.05 12.62 -5.87
N ALA A 129 24.49 13.09 -7.04
CA ALA A 129 24.20 14.46 -7.47
C ALA A 129 22.73 14.64 -7.88
N ALA A 130 22.19 13.67 -8.62
CA ALA A 130 20.77 13.61 -8.93
C ALA A 130 19.90 13.45 -7.67
N ASP A 131 20.34 12.64 -6.70
CA ASP A 131 19.63 12.42 -5.45
C ASP A 131 19.48 13.70 -4.63
N GLU A 132 20.54 14.51 -4.50
CA GLU A 132 20.48 15.78 -3.79
C GLU A 132 19.47 16.73 -4.45
N MET A 133 19.49 16.83 -5.78
CA MET A 133 18.52 17.65 -6.52
C MET A 133 17.08 17.18 -6.28
N LEU A 134 16.82 15.88 -6.40
CA LEU A 134 15.50 15.29 -6.17
C LEU A 134 15.05 15.46 -4.72
N TYR A 135 15.96 15.39 -3.75
CA TYR A 135 15.66 15.64 -2.35
C TYR A 135 15.24 17.10 -2.09
N GLN A 136 15.94 18.08 -2.67
CA GLN A 136 15.54 19.48 -2.54
C GLN A 136 14.17 19.75 -3.19
N MET A 137 13.90 19.10 -4.32
CA MET A 137 12.58 19.15 -4.95
C MET A 137 11.50 18.51 -4.07
N SER A 138 11.79 17.36 -3.47
CA SER A 138 10.85 16.67 -2.60
C SER A 138 10.47 17.52 -1.39
N LEU A 139 11.44 18.21 -0.77
CA LEU A 139 11.21 19.17 0.31
C LEU A 139 10.39 20.39 -0.15
N THR A 140 10.59 20.86 -1.39
CA THR A 140 9.81 21.97 -1.95
C THR A 140 8.32 21.59 -2.03
N HIS A 141 8.01 20.40 -2.55
CA HIS A 141 6.65 19.88 -2.65
C HIS A 141 6.04 19.59 -1.27
N TYR A 142 6.82 18.99 -0.36
CA TYR A 142 6.42 18.79 1.04
C TYR A 142 5.96 20.09 1.70
N ASN A 143 6.75 21.17 1.56
CA ASN A 143 6.43 22.47 2.12
C ASN A 143 5.23 23.14 1.44
N ARG A 144 5.02 22.93 0.14
CA ARG A 144 3.82 23.42 -0.58
C ARG A 144 2.55 22.75 -0.06
N ALA A 145 2.59 21.44 0.20
CA ALA A 145 1.46 20.73 0.78
C ALA A 145 1.10 21.25 2.18
N LEU A 146 2.09 21.52 3.04
CA LEU A 146 1.85 22.12 4.36
C LEU A 146 1.16 23.49 4.26
N ARG A 147 1.58 24.34 3.31
CA ARG A 147 0.94 25.64 3.07
C ARG A 147 -0.50 25.46 2.58
N ALA A 148 -0.73 24.56 1.62
CA ALA A 148 -2.06 24.29 1.07
C ALA A 148 -3.06 23.84 2.15
N ILE A 149 -2.63 23.02 3.12
CA ILE A 149 -3.49 22.60 4.24
C ILE A 149 -3.77 23.74 5.20
N ARG A 150 -2.74 24.51 5.55
CA ARG A 150 -2.88 25.64 6.47
C ARG A 150 -3.88 26.68 5.96
N ASP A 151 -3.92 26.85 4.65
CA ASP A 151 -4.77 27.85 3.99
C ASP A 151 -6.19 27.27 3.68
N THR A 152 -6.49 26.02 4.06
CA THR A 152 -7.81 25.40 3.88
C THR A 152 -8.79 25.79 4.99
N GLU A 153 -10.02 26.16 4.64
CA GLU A 153 -11.09 26.46 5.59
C GLU A 153 -11.47 25.25 6.46
N SER A 154 -11.88 25.51 7.71
CA SER A 154 -12.23 24.48 8.70
C SER A 154 -13.60 23.81 8.42
N SER A 155 -13.70 23.07 7.33
CA SER A 155 -14.85 22.21 7.00
C SER A 155 -14.60 20.75 7.38
N THR A 156 -15.67 19.95 7.54
CA THR A 156 -15.57 18.50 7.81
C THR A 156 -14.77 17.78 6.71
N SER A 157 -14.96 18.17 5.44
CA SER A 157 -14.22 17.65 4.28
C SER A 157 -12.73 18.02 4.33
N ALA A 158 -12.41 19.24 4.78
CA ALA A 158 -11.03 19.66 4.99
C ALA A 158 -10.34 18.83 6.07
N LEU A 159 -11.02 18.51 7.19
CA LEU A 159 -10.44 17.67 8.24
C LEU A 159 -10.06 16.28 7.73
N LEU A 160 -10.91 15.62 6.94
CA LEU A 160 -10.58 14.32 6.36
C LEU A 160 -9.38 14.43 5.41
N THR A 161 -9.33 15.48 4.59
CA THR A 161 -8.16 15.76 3.73
C THR A 161 -6.87 15.91 4.55
N VAL A 162 -6.92 16.64 5.67
CA VAL A 162 -5.78 16.82 6.58
C VAL A 162 -5.31 15.47 7.14
N VAL A 163 -6.22 14.56 7.48
CA VAL A 163 -5.87 13.21 7.95
C VAL A 163 -5.15 12.42 6.86
N LEU A 164 -5.65 12.45 5.62
CA LEU A 164 -5.01 11.78 4.49
C LEU A 164 -3.60 12.32 4.25
N VAL A 165 -3.44 13.63 4.24
CA VAL A 165 -2.12 14.23 4.04
C VAL A 165 -1.19 13.93 5.22
N SER A 166 -1.70 13.87 6.45
CA SER A 166 -0.90 13.43 7.60
C SER A 166 -0.37 12.01 7.41
N ILE A 167 -1.19 11.08 6.89
CA ILE A 167 -0.77 9.70 6.55
C ILE A 167 0.26 9.69 5.42
N LEU A 168 0.12 10.55 4.41
CA LEU A 168 1.09 10.66 3.32
C LEU A 168 2.41 11.27 3.81
N PHE A 169 2.38 12.21 4.75
CA PHE A 169 3.59 12.70 5.41
C PHE A 169 4.26 11.61 6.25
N VAL A 170 3.50 10.79 6.98
CA VAL A 170 4.06 9.59 7.63
C VAL A 170 4.79 8.73 6.60
N THR A 171 4.19 8.49 5.42
CA THR A 171 4.85 7.71 4.35
C THR A 171 6.15 8.36 3.89
N TYR A 172 6.14 9.66 3.59
CA TYR A 172 7.34 10.41 3.22
C TYR A 172 8.44 10.35 4.30
N ASP A 173 8.05 10.52 5.56
CA ASP A 173 8.96 10.58 6.69
C ASP A 173 9.56 9.20 7.02
N MET A 174 8.79 8.13 6.82
CA MET A 174 9.27 6.75 6.88
C MET A 174 10.27 6.45 5.75
N LEU A 175 10.01 6.93 4.52
CA LEU A 175 10.95 6.79 3.39
C LEU A 175 12.29 7.44 3.70
N ARG A 176 12.31 8.67 4.24
CA ARG A 176 13.56 9.37 4.60
C ARG A 176 14.22 8.87 5.88
N GLY A 177 13.55 7.97 6.63
CA GLY A 177 14.03 7.45 7.91
C GLY A 177 13.90 8.41 9.10
N ASP A 178 13.12 9.50 8.98
CA ASP A 178 12.87 10.46 10.07
C ASP A 178 11.64 10.03 10.88
N MET A 179 11.88 9.07 11.77
CA MET A 179 10.86 8.55 12.66
C MET A 179 10.24 9.64 13.54
N PRO A 180 11.00 10.51 14.25
CA PRO A 180 10.40 11.54 15.10
C PRO A 180 9.37 12.41 14.37
N THR A 181 9.65 12.83 13.14
CA THR A 181 8.69 13.63 12.37
C THR A 181 7.50 12.80 11.90
N ALA A 182 7.73 11.57 11.45
CA ALA A 182 6.65 10.64 11.10
C ALA A 182 5.66 10.47 12.26
N PHE A 183 6.15 10.37 13.49
CA PHE A 183 5.31 10.29 14.69
C PHE A 183 4.50 11.56 14.93
N ILE A 184 5.10 12.74 14.70
CA ILE A 184 4.38 14.02 14.84
C ILE A 184 3.18 14.04 13.88
N HIS A 185 3.38 13.67 12.62
CA HIS A 185 2.29 13.60 11.64
C HIS A 185 1.25 12.55 11.98
N PHE A 186 1.69 11.38 12.43
CA PHE A 186 0.77 10.34 12.90
C PHE A 186 -0.12 10.82 14.05
N ASN A 187 0.48 11.40 15.08
CA ASN A 187 -0.23 11.90 16.26
C ASN A 187 -1.19 13.04 15.90
N TYR A 188 -0.72 13.96 15.04
CA TYR A 188 -1.56 15.04 14.53
C TYR A 188 -2.74 14.48 13.73
N GLY A 189 -2.50 13.53 12.82
CA GLY A 189 -3.51 12.84 12.03
C GLY A 189 -4.57 12.16 12.91
N CYS A 190 -4.15 11.37 13.90
CA CYS A 190 -5.06 10.74 14.86
C CYS A 190 -5.94 11.75 15.61
N ARG A 191 -5.34 12.87 16.06
CA ARG A 191 -6.09 13.93 16.77
C ARG A 191 -7.14 14.56 15.87
N ILE A 192 -6.77 14.96 14.65
CA ILE A 192 -7.71 15.55 13.68
C ILE A 192 -8.80 14.54 13.29
N PHE A 193 -8.45 13.26 13.17
CA PHE A 193 -9.41 12.22 12.83
C PHE A 193 -10.45 11.99 13.93
N ASN A 194 -10.05 12.07 15.19
CA ASN A 194 -11.00 12.05 16.31
C ASN A 194 -11.94 13.25 16.27
N THR A 195 -11.41 14.46 16.02
CA THR A 195 -12.24 15.67 15.86
C THR A 195 -13.21 15.55 14.67
N TYR A 196 -12.75 15.02 13.53
CA TYR A 196 -13.58 14.74 12.36
C TYR A 196 -14.76 13.84 12.71
N PHE A 197 -14.51 12.72 13.39
CA PHE A 197 -15.60 11.81 13.76
C PHE A 197 -16.49 12.35 14.87
N GLU A 198 -15.99 13.15 15.79
CA GLU A 198 -16.83 13.86 16.76
C GLU A 198 -17.80 14.84 16.09
N GLN A 199 -17.36 15.51 15.03
CA GLN A 199 -18.24 16.35 14.23
C GLN A 199 -19.26 15.51 13.44
N ARG A 200 -18.83 14.46 12.73
CA ARG A 200 -19.72 13.54 12.01
C ARG A 200 -20.78 12.90 12.90
N CYS A 201 -20.39 12.45 14.10
CA CYS A 201 -21.32 11.85 15.06
C CYS A 201 -22.37 12.86 15.54
N ARG A 202 -21.97 14.12 15.78
CA ARG A 202 -22.89 15.21 16.14
C ARG A 202 -23.85 15.55 15.01
N GLU A 203 -23.34 15.68 13.78
CA GLU A 203 -24.15 15.97 12.59
C GLU A 203 -25.16 14.87 12.28
N ALA A 204 -24.77 13.59 12.42
CA ALA A 204 -25.64 12.44 12.19
C ALA A 204 -26.52 12.08 13.39
N ASN A 205 -26.25 12.66 14.58
CA ASN A 205 -26.82 12.25 15.86
C ASN A 205 -26.72 10.73 16.12
N LEU A 206 -25.55 10.16 15.82
CA LEU A 206 -25.26 8.74 15.99
C LEU A 206 -23.95 8.53 16.75
N PRO A 207 -23.84 7.48 17.59
CA PRO A 207 -22.55 7.06 18.12
C PRO A 207 -21.67 6.53 16.99
N PHE A 208 -20.34 6.62 17.15
CA PHE A 208 -19.36 6.18 16.16
C PHE A 208 -19.56 4.72 15.68
N SER A 209 -19.99 3.83 16.58
CA SER A 209 -20.26 2.42 16.28
C SER A 209 -21.42 2.18 15.31
N LYS A 210 -22.33 3.17 15.17
CA LYS A 210 -23.48 3.11 14.26
C LYS A 210 -23.33 4.07 13.07
N LEU A 211 -22.21 4.78 12.98
CA LEU A 211 -21.99 5.76 11.92
C LEU A 211 -21.64 5.03 10.60
N PRO A 212 -22.35 5.29 9.50
CA PRO A 212 -21.95 4.74 8.20
C PRO A 212 -20.64 5.40 7.74
N LEU A 213 -19.65 4.57 7.41
CA LEU A 213 -18.37 5.02 6.87
C LEU A 213 -18.35 4.88 5.35
N SER A 214 -17.84 5.91 4.68
CA SER A 214 -17.36 5.83 3.31
C SER A 214 -16.11 4.94 3.21
N SER A 215 -15.78 4.49 1.99
CA SER A 215 -14.59 3.65 1.74
C SER A 215 -13.30 4.29 2.22
N ILE A 216 -13.18 5.62 2.08
CA ILE A 216 -12.01 6.37 2.52
C ILE A 216 -11.90 6.48 4.04
N GLU A 217 -13.02 6.69 4.74
CA GLU A 217 -13.05 6.69 6.20
C GLU A 217 -12.70 5.31 6.75
N ALA A 218 -13.28 4.25 6.18
CA ALA A 218 -12.98 2.88 6.58
C ALA A 218 -11.50 2.51 6.37
N ALA A 219 -10.94 2.86 5.21
CA ALA A 219 -9.53 2.60 4.90
C ALA A 219 -8.58 3.42 5.79
N ALA A 220 -8.93 4.67 6.14
CA ALA A 220 -8.16 5.48 7.07
C ALA A 220 -8.21 4.94 8.51
N VAL A 221 -9.39 4.50 8.99
CA VAL A 221 -9.54 3.81 10.29
C VAL A 221 -8.65 2.58 10.35
N GLU A 222 -8.70 1.74 9.31
CA GLU A 222 -7.91 0.51 9.26
C GLU A 222 -6.41 0.81 9.32
N LEU A 223 -5.91 1.71 8.47
CA LEU A 223 -4.48 2.02 8.42
C LEU A 223 -3.97 2.63 9.73
N LEU A 224 -4.70 3.59 10.31
CA LEU A 224 -4.33 4.21 11.58
C LEU A 224 -4.38 3.22 12.74
N GLN A 225 -5.36 2.31 12.76
CA GLN A 225 -5.44 1.25 13.77
C GLN A 225 -4.30 0.24 13.62
N ARG A 226 -3.88 -0.09 12.40
CA ARG A 226 -2.72 -0.97 12.17
C ARG A 226 -1.43 -0.34 12.67
N LEU A 227 -1.27 0.98 12.51
CA LEU A 227 -0.15 1.74 13.08
C LEU A 227 -0.12 1.74 14.60
N THR A 228 -1.25 1.55 15.30
CA THR A 228 -1.27 1.47 16.76
C THR A 228 -1.12 0.04 17.28
N THR A 229 -1.66 -0.96 16.58
CA THR A 229 -1.67 -2.35 17.07
C THR A 229 -0.52 -3.21 16.54
N GLN A 230 0.01 -2.91 15.35
CA GLN A 230 1.05 -3.70 14.68
C GLN A 230 2.05 -2.79 13.92
N PRO A 231 2.82 -1.94 14.63
CA PRO A 231 3.71 -0.98 13.99
C PRO A 231 5.06 -1.61 13.59
N TRP A 232 5.05 -2.47 12.58
CA TRP A 232 6.26 -3.12 12.07
C TRP A 232 7.35 -2.11 11.67
N ALA A 233 6.96 -0.90 11.25
CA ALA A 233 7.88 0.21 10.99
C ALA A 233 8.84 0.53 12.15
N LEU A 234 8.46 0.19 13.39
CA LEU A 234 9.23 0.43 14.60
C LEU A 234 10.11 -0.75 14.96
N ASP A 235 9.59 -1.96 14.79
CA ASP A 235 10.23 -3.20 15.24
C ASP A 235 11.14 -3.84 14.18
N LEU A 236 11.09 -3.37 12.93
CA LEU A 236 11.92 -3.91 11.87
C LEU A 236 13.37 -3.44 11.99
N GLY A 237 14.31 -4.37 11.76
CA GLY A 237 15.67 -4.03 11.37
C GLY A 237 16.71 -3.81 12.45
N PHE A 238 17.82 -3.17 12.06
CA PHE A 238 19.06 -3.06 12.86
C PHE A 238 18.89 -2.30 14.18
N SER A 239 17.84 -1.46 14.26
CA SER A 239 17.53 -0.67 15.46
C SER A 239 16.28 -1.18 16.19
N GLY A 240 15.50 -2.10 15.59
CA GLY A 240 14.25 -2.64 16.15
C GLY A 240 14.44 -3.51 17.39
N SER A 241 15.64 -4.10 17.57
CA SER A 241 15.99 -4.86 18.78
C SER A 241 16.37 -3.98 19.99
N ARG A 242 16.42 -2.65 19.83
CA ARG A 242 16.89 -1.69 20.85
C ARG A 242 15.84 -0.75 21.40
N VAL A 243 14.55 -0.96 21.11
CA VAL A 243 13.54 0.03 21.46
C VAL A 243 12.95 -0.23 22.85
N ASP A 244 13.75 0.05 23.88
CA ASP A 244 13.24 0.37 25.24
C ASP A 244 12.36 1.65 25.25
N LYS A 245 12.17 2.28 24.08
CA LYS A 245 11.46 3.55 23.83
C LYS A 245 10.12 3.44 23.08
N VAL A 246 9.55 2.23 22.88
CA VAL A 246 8.15 2.09 22.39
C VAL A 246 7.18 2.69 23.43
N THR A 247 7.66 2.84 24.67
CA THR A 247 7.03 3.56 25.78
C THR A 247 6.68 5.02 25.47
N GLU A 248 7.22 5.63 24.42
CA GLU A 248 6.96 7.02 24.04
C GLU A 248 5.98 7.19 22.86
N TRP A 249 5.49 6.12 22.20
CA TRP A 249 4.44 6.28 21.17
C TRP A 249 3.12 6.68 21.84
N PRO A 250 2.63 7.93 21.67
CA PRO A 250 1.34 8.34 22.22
C PRO A 250 0.29 7.53 21.50
N SER A 251 -0.20 6.52 22.18
CA SER A 251 -1.13 5.57 21.63
C SER A 251 -2.51 6.22 21.67
N TYR A 252 -2.80 7.09 20.69
CA TYR A 252 -4.12 7.66 20.55
C TYR A 252 -5.11 6.51 20.41
N SER A 253 -5.99 6.43 21.40
CA SER A 253 -7.12 5.53 21.45
C SER A 253 -8.02 5.84 20.24
N LEU A 254 -7.91 5.01 19.19
CA LEU A 254 -8.79 5.11 18.04
C LEU A 254 -10.10 4.41 18.38
N LYS A 255 -11.21 5.13 18.20
CA LYS A 255 -12.55 4.58 18.36
C LYS A 255 -12.71 3.41 17.39
N SER A 256 -13.13 2.26 17.91
CA SER A 256 -13.52 1.12 17.09
C SER A 256 -15.01 1.20 16.79
N GLN A 257 -15.42 0.89 15.57
CA GLN A 257 -16.86 0.73 15.27
C GLN A 257 -17.44 -0.54 15.89
N HIS A 258 -16.59 -1.54 16.10
CA HIS A 258 -16.99 -2.87 16.53
C HIS A 258 -16.57 -3.07 17.99
N SER A 259 -17.49 -3.54 18.82
CA SER A 259 -17.13 -4.06 20.14
C SER A 259 -16.53 -5.45 19.98
N VAL A 260 -15.55 -5.79 20.81
CA VAL A 260 -15.01 -7.16 20.87
C VAL A 260 -16.08 -8.19 21.24
N LEU A 261 -17.16 -7.74 21.90
CA LEU A 261 -18.32 -8.56 22.25
C LEU A 261 -19.13 -8.99 21.03
N ASP A 262 -19.14 -8.17 19.97
CA ASP A 262 -19.86 -8.39 18.72
C ASP A 262 -19.14 -9.38 17.78
N MET A 263 -18.01 -9.97 18.23
CA MET A 263 -17.26 -10.94 17.45
C MET A 263 -18.14 -12.13 17.06
N PRO A 264 -18.20 -12.51 15.77
CA PRO A 264 -19.00 -13.63 15.31
C PRO A 264 -18.40 -14.95 15.80
N ASP A 265 -19.22 -15.98 15.94
CA ASP A 265 -18.80 -17.31 16.42
C ASP A 265 -17.99 -18.12 15.39
N PHE A 266 -17.88 -17.62 14.16
CA PHE A 266 -16.99 -18.14 13.12
C PHE A 266 -16.59 -17.01 12.16
N PHE A 267 -15.45 -17.17 11.49
CA PHE A 267 -15.01 -16.27 10.43
C PHE A 267 -15.22 -16.90 9.05
N GLN A 268 -15.78 -16.11 8.12
CA GLN A 268 -16.04 -16.57 6.75
C GLN A 268 -14.74 -16.74 5.95
N ASP A 269 -13.77 -15.86 6.17
CA ASP A 269 -12.52 -15.79 5.44
C ASP A 269 -11.41 -15.17 6.32
N LEU A 270 -10.17 -15.19 5.81
CA LEU A 270 -9.00 -14.66 6.51
C LEU A 270 -9.05 -13.13 6.66
N ALA A 271 -9.73 -12.40 5.77
CA ALA A 271 -9.88 -10.95 5.87
C ALA A 271 -10.78 -10.57 7.06
N LYS A 272 -11.89 -11.30 7.28
CA LYS A 272 -12.73 -11.17 8.49
C LYS A 272 -11.95 -11.54 9.74
N ALA A 273 -11.17 -12.61 9.71
CA ALA A 273 -10.33 -13.00 10.84
C ALA A 273 -9.30 -11.91 11.20
N LEU A 274 -8.61 -11.35 10.20
CA LEU A 274 -7.67 -10.22 10.37
C LEU A 274 -8.36 -8.98 10.95
N LYS A 275 -9.53 -8.61 10.41
CA LYS A 275 -10.31 -7.48 10.91
C LYS A 275 -10.64 -7.65 12.39
N TRP A 276 -11.16 -8.82 12.78
CA TRP A 276 -11.50 -9.09 14.17
C TRP A 276 -10.28 -9.22 15.08
N LEU A 277 -9.14 -9.69 14.56
CA LEU A 277 -7.87 -9.65 15.31
C LEU A 277 -7.48 -8.22 15.63
N GLY A 278 -7.60 -7.32 14.65
CA GLY A 278 -7.37 -5.88 14.85
C GLY A 278 -8.30 -5.27 15.89
N VAL A 279 -9.59 -5.63 15.89
CA VAL A 279 -10.56 -5.19 16.92
C VAL A 279 -10.16 -5.69 18.31
N THR A 280 -9.80 -6.97 18.44
CA THR A 280 -9.33 -7.56 19.70
C THR A 280 -8.05 -6.89 20.19
N GLN A 281 -7.05 -6.70 19.32
CA GLN A 281 -5.80 -6.02 19.67
C GLN A 281 -6.03 -4.57 20.10
N ASN A 282 -6.94 -3.84 19.43
CA ASN A 282 -7.31 -2.49 19.85
C ASN A 282 -7.97 -2.50 21.24
N PHE A 283 -8.91 -3.42 21.48
CA PHE A 283 -9.52 -3.61 22.80
C PHE A 283 -8.47 -3.85 23.90
N LEU A 284 -7.51 -4.74 23.66
CA LEU A 284 -6.38 -5.01 24.57
C LEU A 284 -5.54 -3.75 24.80
N LEU A 285 -5.23 -3.00 23.73
CA LEU A 285 -4.44 -1.77 23.81
C LEU A 285 -5.10 -0.72 24.71
N HIS A 286 -6.42 -0.49 24.57
CA HIS A 286 -7.16 0.43 25.44
C HIS A 286 -7.06 0.02 26.92
N ARG A 287 -7.22 -1.27 27.23
CA ARG A 287 -7.11 -1.80 28.61
C ARG A 287 -5.71 -1.62 29.20
N MET A 288 -4.68 -1.79 28.38
CA MET A 288 -3.30 -1.58 28.82
C MET A 288 -3.02 -0.09 29.11
N GLN A 289 -3.64 0.82 28.38
CA GLN A 289 -3.46 2.26 28.57
C GLN A 289 -4.18 2.79 29.82
N THR A 290 -5.42 2.37 30.06
CA THR A 290 -6.16 2.81 31.27
C THR A 290 -5.40 2.45 32.55
N ASN A 291 -4.75 1.28 32.59
CA ASN A 291 -3.93 0.91 33.73
C ASN A 291 -2.66 1.76 33.88
N LYS A 292 -2.03 2.17 32.77
CA LYS A 292 -0.87 3.08 32.80
C LYS A 292 -1.24 4.47 33.32
N SER A 293 -2.40 5.02 32.92
CA SER A 293 -2.87 6.31 33.45
C SER A 293 -3.15 6.26 34.95
N ASP A 294 -3.56 5.09 35.46
CA ASP A 294 -3.80 4.85 36.89
C ASP A 294 -2.50 4.56 37.68
N GLY A 295 -1.33 4.70 37.05
CA GLY A 295 -0.02 4.47 37.67
C GLY A 295 0.34 3.00 37.89
N GLN A 296 -0.45 2.06 37.35
CA GLN A 296 -0.20 0.62 37.48
C GLN A 296 0.64 0.10 36.30
N MET A 297 1.74 -0.57 36.61
CA MET A 297 2.65 -1.15 35.61
C MET A 297 2.21 -2.54 35.12
N ALA A 298 1.32 -3.22 35.84
CA ALA A 298 0.83 -4.57 35.54
C ALA A 298 -0.69 -4.57 35.38
N LEU A 299 -1.21 -5.43 34.51
CA LEU A 299 -2.64 -5.56 34.30
C LEU A 299 -3.28 -6.32 35.48
N GLY A 300 -4.33 -5.76 36.10
CA GLY A 300 -5.07 -6.43 37.17
C GLY A 300 -5.76 -7.72 36.70
N ASN A 301 -5.95 -8.69 37.60
CA ASN A 301 -6.46 -10.04 37.29
C ASN A 301 -7.75 -10.02 36.45
N ALA A 302 -8.76 -9.24 36.84
CA ALA A 302 -10.04 -9.20 36.13
C ALA A 302 -9.92 -8.65 34.70
N ALA A 303 -9.12 -7.59 34.50
CA ALA A 303 -8.87 -7.03 33.17
C ALA A 303 -8.06 -8.02 32.30
N TRP A 304 -7.21 -8.83 32.92
CA TRP A 304 -6.43 -9.84 32.23
C TRP A 304 -7.30 -11.01 31.80
N GLU A 305 -8.16 -11.53 32.68
CA GLU A 305 -9.12 -12.59 32.38
C GLU A 305 -10.06 -12.19 31.23
N GLU A 306 -10.57 -10.96 31.24
CA GLU A 306 -11.43 -10.46 30.14
C GLU A 306 -10.66 -10.34 28.82
N SER A 307 -9.42 -9.83 28.87
CA SER A 307 -8.56 -9.71 27.69
C SER A 307 -8.16 -11.07 27.11
N LEU A 308 -7.85 -12.03 27.99
CA LEU A 308 -7.54 -13.40 27.61
C LEU A 308 -8.77 -14.07 26.97
N GLY A 309 -9.94 -13.95 27.60
CA GLY A 309 -11.18 -14.53 27.07
C GLY A 309 -11.55 -13.99 25.68
N ALA A 310 -11.33 -12.70 25.43
CA ALA A 310 -11.51 -12.11 24.10
C ALA A 310 -10.55 -12.70 23.05
N LEU A 311 -9.29 -12.91 23.43
CA LEU A 311 -8.24 -13.44 22.56
C LEU A 311 -8.44 -14.94 22.27
N GLU A 312 -8.81 -15.72 23.28
CA GLU A 312 -9.16 -17.14 23.14
C GLU A 312 -10.43 -17.33 22.29
N ARG A 313 -11.44 -16.46 22.46
CA ARG A 313 -12.63 -16.47 21.60
C ARG A 313 -12.26 -16.24 20.13
N TRP A 314 -11.37 -15.28 19.86
CA TRP A 314 -10.89 -15.06 18.50
C TRP A 314 -10.21 -16.30 17.92
N HIS A 315 -9.30 -16.93 18.67
CA HIS A 315 -8.56 -18.11 18.20
C HIS A 315 -9.46 -19.29 17.95
N LYS A 316 -10.42 -19.54 18.86
CA LYS A 316 -11.45 -20.57 18.68
C LYS A 316 -12.21 -20.40 17.36
N ASN A 317 -12.57 -19.17 17.02
CA ASN A 317 -13.35 -18.87 15.82
C ASN A 317 -12.50 -18.85 14.54
N PHE A 318 -11.18 -18.65 14.68
CA PHE A 318 -10.18 -18.72 13.62
C PHE A 318 -9.69 -20.15 13.31
N ALA A 319 -9.63 -21.02 14.31
CA ALA A 319 -9.08 -22.37 14.21
C ALA A 319 -9.65 -23.21 13.03
N PRO A 320 -10.95 -23.16 12.69
CA PRO A 320 -11.47 -23.87 11.52
C PRO A 320 -10.86 -23.39 10.18
N LEU A 321 -10.61 -22.09 10.03
CA LEU A 321 -9.97 -21.53 8.84
C LEU A 321 -8.51 -21.99 8.73
N LEU A 322 -7.78 -21.98 9.85
CA LEU A 322 -6.40 -22.48 9.90
C LEU A 322 -6.34 -23.97 9.53
N GLN A 323 -7.25 -24.79 10.06
CA GLN A 323 -7.33 -26.21 9.74
C GLN A 323 -7.65 -26.45 8.27
N SER A 324 -8.62 -25.70 7.71
CA SER A 324 -8.96 -25.77 6.28
C SER A 324 -7.78 -25.36 5.40
N ALA A 325 -7.04 -24.31 5.77
CA ALA A 325 -5.87 -23.86 5.04
C ALA A 325 -4.75 -24.93 5.03
N ARG A 326 -4.55 -25.64 6.15
CA ARG A 326 -3.62 -26.77 6.24
C ARG A 326 -4.02 -27.94 5.33
N GLN A 327 -5.31 -28.25 5.27
CA GLN A 327 -5.84 -29.32 4.42
C GLN A 327 -5.69 -29.00 2.93
N ARG A 328 -5.84 -27.72 2.56
CA ARG A 328 -5.76 -27.23 1.17
C ARG A 328 -4.37 -26.70 0.81
N LYS A 329 -3.33 -27.00 1.58
CA LYS A 329 -1.95 -26.51 1.36
C LYS A 329 -1.44 -26.76 -0.06
N ALA A 330 -1.77 -27.91 -0.64
CA ALA A 330 -1.34 -28.28 -1.99
C ALA A 330 -1.97 -27.40 -3.08
N ASP A 331 -3.24 -27.00 -2.90
CA ASP A 331 -3.99 -26.21 -3.88
C ASP A 331 -3.82 -24.70 -3.65
N GLU A 332 -3.78 -24.27 -2.39
CA GLU A 332 -3.74 -22.86 -1.96
C GLU A 332 -2.67 -22.58 -0.90
N PRO A 333 -1.37 -22.70 -1.23
CA PRO A 333 -0.28 -22.48 -0.28
C PRO A 333 -0.20 -21.04 0.24
N SER A 334 -0.63 -20.04 -0.54
CA SER A 334 -0.70 -18.64 -0.11
C SER A 334 -1.72 -18.42 1.02
N THR A 335 -2.85 -19.11 0.98
CA THR A 335 -3.88 -19.08 2.04
C THR A 335 -3.31 -19.64 3.35
N LEU A 336 -2.54 -20.73 3.29
CA LEU A 336 -1.85 -21.26 4.47
C LEU A 336 -0.84 -20.25 5.04
N LEU A 337 -0.02 -19.64 4.20
CA LEU A 337 0.95 -18.63 4.66
C LEU A 337 0.27 -17.47 5.40
N GLN A 338 -0.85 -16.95 4.87
CA GLN A 338 -1.62 -15.91 5.55
C GLN A 338 -2.19 -16.40 6.89
N ALA A 339 -2.74 -17.62 6.93
CA ALA A 339 -3.28 -18.20 8.15
C ALA A 339 -2.19 -18.40 9.22
N CYS A 340 -1.00 -18.87 8.85
CA CYS A 340 0.15 -18.99 9.76
C CYS A 340 0.64 -17.62 10.26
N ILE A 341 0.60 -16.57 9.43
CA ILE A 341 0.90 -15.20 9.87
C ILE A 341 -0.12 -14.74 10.91
N LEU A 342 -1.42 -14.97 10.69
CA LEU A 342 -2.47 -14.64 11.67
C LEU A 342 -2.31 -15.40 12.98
N GLU A 343 -1.99 -16.69 12.91
CA GLU A 343 -1.67 -17.52 14.08
C GLU A 343 -0.47 -16.95 14.85
N SER A 344 0.58 -16.54 14.14
CA SER A 344 1.77 -15.93 14.74
C SER A 344 1.45 -14.61 15.44
N LEU A 345 0.63 -13.76 14.82
CA LEU A 345 0.18 -12.49 15.42
C LEU A 345 -0.69 -12.70 16.66
N TYR A 346 -1.54 -13.73 16.67
CA TYR A 346 -2.29 -14.15 17.84
C TYR A 346 -1.36 -14.58 18.98
N LEU A 347 -0.41 -15.48 18.71
CA LEU A 347 0.54 -15.97 19.71
C LEU A 347 1.40 -14.84 20.27
N GLU A 348 1.84 -13.90 19.44
CA GLU A 348 2.54 -12.70 19.87
C GLU A 348 1.68 -11.83 20.80
N THR A 349 0.41 -11.62 20.43
CA THR A 349 -0.55 -10.87 21.26
C THR A 349 -0.76 -11.56 22.61
N LEU A 350 -0.84 -12.88 22.62
CA LEU A 350 -1.00 -13.70 23.82
C LEU A 350 0.25 -13.62 24.73
N ILE A 351 1.45 -13.76 24.15
CA ILE A 351 2.72 -13.58 24.85
C ILE A 351 2.80 -12.20 25.49
N ASN A 352 2.49 -11.15 24.72
CA ASN A 352 2.49 -9.78 25.23
C ASN A 352 1.48 -9.59 26.37
N LEU A 353 0.28 -10.16 26.25
CA LEU A 353 -0.73 -10.10 27.32
C LEU A 353 -0.22 -10.77 28.62
N HIS A 354 0.41 -11.95 28.51
CA HIS A 354 0.99 -12.62 29.68
C HIS A 354 2.11 -11.78 30.31
N LEU A 355 3.02 -11.22 29.51
CA LEU A 355 4.14 -10.40 30.00
C LEU A 355 3.68 -9.10 30.68
N HIS A 356 2.57 -8.50 30.22
CA HIS A 356 1.96 -7.33 30.86
C HIS A 356 1.25 -7.67 32.18
N HIS A 357 0.81 -8.92 32.37
CA HIS A 357 0.23 -9.38 33.61
C HIS A 357 1.28 -9.86 34.62
N ARG A 358 2.22 -10.71 34.17
CA ARG A 358 3.35 -11.23 34.94
C ARG A 358 4.62 -11.27 34.09
N ARG A 359 5.62 -10.48 34.48
CA ARG A 359 6.89 -10.35 33.76
C ARG A 359 7.78 -11.59 33.83
N ASP A 360 7.55 -12.45 34.83
CA ASP A 360 8.26 -13.70 35.12
C ASP A 360 7.52 -14.95 34.60
N ALA A 361 6.61 -14.78 33.63
CA ALA A 361 5.91 -15.90 33.03
C ALA A 361 6.89 -16.88 32.34
N ASN A 362 7.15 -18.02 32.98
CA ASN A 362 8.12 -19.03 32.53
C ASN A 362 7.58 -19.95 31.42
N LEU A 363 6.27 -19.91 31.14
CA LEU A 363 5.60 -20.73 30.14
C LEU A 363 4.90 -19.81 29.14
N LEU A 364 5.63 -19.43 28.10
CA LEU A 364 5.10 -18.67 26.97
C LEU A 364 4.81 -19.63 25.81
N PRO A 365 3.75 -19.38 25.01
CA PRO A 365 3.46 -20.18 23.82
C PRO A 365 4.66 -20.29 22.86
N ASP A 366 4.92 -21.48 22.33
CA ASP A 366 5.98 -21.71 21.35
C ASP A 366 5.51 -21.37 19.92
N VAL A 367 6.06 -20.28 19.37
CA VAL A 367 5.75 -19.82 18.00
C VAL A 367 6.61 -20.55 16.95
N LYS A 368 7.66 -21.27 17.35
CA LYS A 368 8.63 -21.86 16.40
C LYS A 368 8.00 -22.83 15.41
N GLN A 369 6.99 -23.58 15.81
CA GLN A 369 6.31 -24.51 14.90
C GLN A 369 5.59 -23.79 13.76
N VAL A 370 4.96 -22.65 14.06
CA VAL A 370 4.29 -21.83 13.03
C VAL A 370 5.32 -21.26 12.07
N TYR A 371 6.49 -20.83 12.57
CA TYR A 371 7.58 -20.37 11.70
C TYR A 371 8.14 -21.47 10.81
N ARG A 372 8.31 -22.70 11.32
CA ARG A 372 8.71 -23.84 10.49
C ARG A 372 7.71 -24.12 9.38
N GLU A 373 6.41 -24.07 9.68
CA GLU A 373 5.34 -24.26 8.70
C GLU A 373 5.36 -23.16 7.62
N ILE A 374 5.60 -21.91 8.01
CA ILE A 374 5.78 -20.78 7.09
C ILE A 374 6.98 -21.04 6.16
N LEU A 375 8.16 -21.35 6.72
CA LEU A 375 9.39 -21.52 5.94
C LEU A 375 9.32 -22.71 5.00
N HIS A 376 8.74 -23.82 5.46
CA HIS A 376 8.54 -25.01 4.64
C HIS A 376 7.61 -24.72 3.44
N THR A 377 6.48 -24.04 3.68
CA THR A 377 5.53 -23.68 2.61
C THR A 377 6.12 -22.63 1.66
N ALA A 378 6.86 -21.65 2.19
CA ALA A 378 7.57 -20.65 1.39
C ALA A 378 8.63 -21.29 0.48
N ARG A 379 9.36 -22.31 0.98
CA ARG A 379 10.35 -23.06 0.21
C ARG A 379 9.72 -23.87 -0.92
N GLU A 380 8.59 -24.55 -0.67
CA GLU A 380 7.86 -25.27 -1.72
C GLU A 380 7.36 -24.33 -2.82
N LEU A 381 6.80 -23.17 -2.44
CA LEU A 381 6.38 -22.15 -3.39
C LEU A 381 7.56 -21.62 -4.21
N GLN A 382 8.67 -21.33 -3.54
CA GLN A 382 9.88 -20.83 -4.18
C GLN A 382 10.37 -21.83 -5.24
N GLN A 383 10.42 -23.12 -4.91
CA GLN A 383 10.81 -24.19 -5.85
C GLN A 383 9.82 -24.34 -7.01
N HIS A 384 8.52 -24.25 -6.75
CA HIS A 384 7.49 -24.36 -7.80
C HIS A 384 7.57 -23.23 -8.84
N TYR A 385 7.97 -22.03 -8.41
CA TYR A 385 8.08 -20.86 -9.29
C TYR A 385 9.48 -20.64 -9.88
N GLN A 386 10.47 -21.48 -9.56
CA GLN A 386 11.78 -21.45 -10.23
C GLN A 386 11.62 -21.77 -11.72
N GLY A 387 11.63 -20.74 -12.57
CA GLY A 387 11.58 -20.86 -14.04
C GLY A 387 10.41 -20.14 -14.72
N LEU A 388 9.40 -19.71 -13.97
CA LEU A 388 8.32 -18.87 -14.47
C LEU A 388 8.66 -17.40 -14.18
N THR A 389 8.65 -16.55 -15.20
CA THR A 389 8.91 -15.09 -15.10
C THR A 389 7.78 -14.39 -14.34
N LYS A 390 7.65 -14.62 -13.02
CA LYS A 390 6.64 -14.01 -12.15
C LYS A 390 7.27 -13.47 -10.87
N THR A 391 8.28 -12.61 -11.02
CA THR A 391 8.92 -11.83 -9.94
C THR A 391 7.91 -11.19 -8.98
N PHE A 392 6.82 -10.61 -9.50
CA PHE A 392 5.82 -9.90 -8.68
C PHE A 392 5.03 -10.81 -7.73
N LEU A 393 4.73 -12.04 -8.15
CA LEU A 393 3.99 -13.00 -7.31
C LEU A 393 4.89 -13.52 -6.18
N LEU A 394 6.17 -13.74 -6.47
CA LEU A 394 7.20 -14.15 -5.50
C LEU A 394 7.42 -13.09 -4.41
N ASP A 395 7.50 -11.82 -4.80
CA ASP A 395 7.73 -10.70 -3.87
C ASP A 395 6.60 -10.56 -2.84
N ASN A 396 5.35 -10.79 -3.23
CA ASN A 396 4.22 -10.67 -2.31
C ASN A 396 3.90 -11.95 -1.55
N ALA A 397 3.92 -13.11 -2.23
CA ALA A 397 3.53 -14.37 -1.62
C ALA A 397 4.62 -14.97 -0.71
N ILE A 398 5.90 -14.74 -1.03
CA ILE A 398 7.03 -15.36 -0.32
C ILE A 398 7.77 -14.34 0.56
N MET A 399 8.10 -13.16 0.04
CA MET A 399 8.95 -12.24 0.82
C MET A 399 8.26 -11.76 2.09
N ARG A 400 6.94 -11.55 2.09
CA ARG A 400 6.19 -11.15 3.29
C ARG A 400 6.33 -12.18 4.43
N PRO A 401 5.99 -13.46 4.24
CA PRO A 401 6.21 -14.48 5.27
C PRO A 401 7.68 -14.65 5.68
N LEU A 402 8.63 -14.59 4.75
CA LEU A 402 10.05 -14.65 5.10
C LEU A 402 10.48 -13.47 5.97
N THR A 403 10.01 -12.27 5.63
CA THR A 403 10.30 -11.05 6.39
C THR A 403 9.65 -11.11 7.77
N PHE A 404 8.42 -11.64 7.87
CA PHE A 404 7.77 -11.91 9.15
C PHE A 404 8.68 -12.75 10.06
N VAL A 405 9.10 -13.93 9.57
CA VAL A 405 9.91 -14.87 10.35
C VAL A 405 11.28 -14.27 10.67
N LEU A 406 11.92 -13.59 9.72
CA LEU A 406 13.24 -12.98 9.91
C LEU A 406 13.29 -12.04 11.12
N TRP A 407 12.25 -11.22 11.31
CA TRP A 407 12.24 -10.18 12.34
C TRP A 407 11.66 -10.66 13.66
N LYS A 408 10.67 -11.56 13.62
CA LYS A 408 10.02 -12.07 14.83
C LYS A 408 10.74 -13.28 15.43
N CYS A 409 11.58 -13.98 14.66
CA CYS A 409 12.31 -15.15 15.12
C CYS A 409 13.74 -14.81 15.56
N ARG A 410 14.15 -15.31 16.73
CA ARG A 410 15.54 -15.23 17.23
C ARG A 410 16.33 -16.53 17.06
N ASP A 411 15.68 -17.60 16.60
CA ASP A 411 16.28 -18.93 16.45
C ASP A 411 17.25 -18.93 15.26
N ALA A 412 18.50 -19.34 15.49
CA ALA A 412 19.55 -19.26 14.49
C ALA A 412 19.27 -20.17 13.28
N ASP A 413 18.73 -21.36 13.51
CA ASP A 413 18.47 -22.35 12.45
C ASP A 413 17.34 -21.86 11.54
N LEU A 414 16.25 -21.33 12.12
CA LEU A 414 15.15 -20.77 11.34
C LEU A 414 15.56 -19.52 10.56
N ARG A 415 16.42 -18.68 11.13
CA ARG A 415 16.97 -17.52 10.42
C ARG A 415 17.92 -17.93 9.30
N GLN A 416 18.66 -19.03 9.47
CA GLN A 416 19.47 -19.60 8.40
C GLN A 416 18.57 -20.15 7.28
N ASP A 417 17.48 -20.85 7.63
CA ASP A 417 16.48 -21.31 6.65
C ASP A 417 15.89 -20.15 5.82
N VAL A 418 15.58 -19.02 6.47
CA VAL A 418 15.16 -17.79 5.78
C VAL A 418 16.22 -17.36 4.77
N LYS A 419 17.49 -17.30 5.20
CA LYS A 419 18.61 -16.89 4.34
C LYS A 419 18.71 -17.76 3.11
N ASP A 420 18.62 -19.07 3.28
CA ASP A 420 18.75 -20.04 2.18
C ASP A 420 17.63 -19.86 1.14
N ILE A 421 16.40 -19.58 1.60
CA ILE A 421 15.27 -19.29 0.69
C ILE A 421 15.49 -17.95 -0.02
N LEU A 422 15.95 -16.91 0.69
CA LEU A 422 16.21 -15.59 0.11
C LEU A 422 17.33 -15.63 -0.95
N VAL A 423 18.43 -16.35 -0.71
CA VAL A 423 19.53 -16.52 -1.70
C VAL A 423 18.99 -17.14 -3.00
N ALA A 424 18.04 -18.07 -2.89
CA ALA A 424 17.41 -18.68 -4.05
C ALA A 424 16.44 -17.73 -4.79
N CYS A 425 15.99 -16.64 -4.14
CA CYS A 425 15.13 -15.58 -4.71
C CYS A 425 15.91 -14.35 -5.20
N ASP A 426 17.13 -14.12 -4.74
CA ASP A 426 17.92 -12.89 -4.97
C ASP A 426 17.98 -12.45 -6.44
N LYS A 427 18.17 -13.40 -7.36
CA LYS A 427 18.28 -13.10 -8.80
C LYS A 427 16.98 -12.59 -9.44
N SER A 428 15.83 -12.78 -8.79
CA SER A 428 14.53 -12.36 -9.30
C SER A 428 13.89 -11.24 -8.49
N SER A 429 14.33 -10.99 -7.25
CA SER A 429 13.66 -10.10 -6.29
C SER A 429 14.58 -9.00 -5.74
N ARG A 430 14.16 -7.74 -5.90
CA ARG A 430 14.83 -6.60 -5.25
C ARG A 430 14.71 -6.64 -3.72
N MET A 431 13.60 -7.18 -3.21
CA MET A 431 13.36 -7.33 -1.77
C MET A 431 14.33 -8.33 -1.15
N ALA A 432 14.56 -9.46 -1.83
CA ALA A 432 15.48 -10.48 -1.34
C ALA A 432 16.91 -9.96 -1.18
N ALA A 433 17.42 -9.21 -2.17
CA ALA A 433 18.74 -8.60 -2.11
C ALA A 433 18.91 -7.67 -0.89
N VAL A 434 17.90 -6.84 -0.62
CA VAL A 434 17.88 -5.94 0.54
C VAL A 434 17.90 -6.73 1.85
N LEU A 435 17.05 -7.76 1.99
CA LEU A 435 16.98 -8.57 3.21
C LEU A 435 18.27 -9.35 3.44
N LEU A 436 18.88 -9.92 2.39
CA LEU A 436 20.17 -10.61 2.47
C LEU A 436 21.28 -9.67 2.91
N SER A 437 21.35 -8.49 2.31
CA SER A 437 22.29 -7.44 2.73
C SER A 437 22.10 -7.09 4.21
N MET A 438 20.86 -7.06 4.71
CA MET A 438 20.58 -6.85 6.14
C MET A 438 21.06 -8.01 7.02
N MET A 439 20.95 -9.25 6.54
CA MET A 439 21.33 -10.46 7.27
C MET A 439 22.83 -10.71 7.32
N ASP A 440 23.57 -10.37 6.27
CA ASP A 440 25.02 -10.64 6.13
C ASP A 440 25.92 -9.62 6.86
N ARG A 441 25.32 -8.61 7.50
CA ARG A 441 26.05 -7.55 8.17
C ARG A 441 26.81 -8.07 9.39
N LYS A 442 28.08 -7.66 9.51
CA LYS A 442 28.88 -7.87 10.73
C LYS A 442 28.49 -6.86 11.81
N GLN A 443 28.48 -7.33 13.05
CA GLN A 443 28.19 -6.50 14.20
C GLN A 443 29.27 -5.40 14.34
N GLY A 444 28.87 -4.13 14.23
CA GLY A 444 29.77 -2.98 14.35
C GLY A 444 29.92 -2.14 13.08
N ASP A 445 29.54 -2.65 11.91
CA ASP A 445 29.63 -1.89 10.66
C ASP A 445 28.63 -0.74 10.65
N GLU A 446 29.06 0.44 10.16
CA GLU A 446 28.19 1.58 9.93
C GLU A 446 27.22 1.26 8.79
N ILE A 447 25.91 1.34 9.08
CA ILE A 447 24.88 1.06 8.07
C ILE A 447 24.77 2.27 7.15
N PRO A 448 24.82 2.12 5.81
CA PRO A 448 24.54 3.22 4.90
C PRO A 448 23.14 3.83 5.15
N GLN A 449 23.00 5.15 5.07
CA GLN A 449 21.73 5.83 5.35
C GLN A 449 20.58 5.30 4.49
N LYS A 450 20.80 5.12 3.18
CA LYS A 450 19.79 4.56 2.27
C LYS A 450 19.31 3.17 2.67
N MET A 451 20.18 2.35 3.25
CA MET A 451 19.79 1.02 3.73
C MET A 451 18.91 1.10 4.98
N ARG A 452 19.16 2.06 5.89
CA ARG A 452 18.25 2.36 7.01
C ARG A 452 16.90 2.88 6.50
N ASN A 453 16.92 3.73 5.47
CA ASN A 453 15.71 4.26 4.86
C ASN A 453 14.87 3.13 4.25
N ILE A 454 15.49 2.22 3.50
CA ILE A 454 14.81 1.04 2.95
C ILE A 454 14.21 0.20 4.08
N GLU A 455 14.98 -0.12 5.13
CA GLU A 455 14.48 -0.85 6.33
C GLU A 455 13.18 -0.23 6.88
N ARG A 456 13.17 1.09 7.08
CA ARG A 456 11.99 1.80 7.60
C ARG A 456 10.83 1.78 6.63
N SER A 457 11.10 1.97 5.35
CA SER A 457 10.11 1.89 4.28
C SER A 457 9.47 0.50 4.21
N LEU A 458 10.26 -0.56 4.36
CA LEU A 458 9.77 -1.93 4.40
C LEU A 458 8.87 -2.16 5.61
N GLY A 459 9.29 -1.73 6.79
CA GLY A 459 8.45 -1.83 7.99
C GLY A 459 7.13 -1.07 7.84
N TRP A 460 7.16 0.10 7.21
CA TRP A 460 5.95 0.86 6.87
C TRP A 460 5.05 0.11 5.88
N TYR A 461 5.62 -0.45 4.81
CA TYR A 461 4.93 -1.31 3.86
C TYR A 461 4.21 -2.47 4.57
N PHE A 462 4.90 -3.25 5.40
CA PHE A 462 4.28 -4.38 6.14
C PHE A 462 3.20 -3.92 7.12
N THR A 463 3.44 -2.80 7.83
CA THR A 463 2.43 -2.20 8.71
C THR A 463 1.16 -1.89 7.94
N SER A 464 1.30 -1.30 6.76
CA SER A 464 0.18 -0.82 5.93
C SER A 464 -0.60 -1.94 5.22
N CYS A 465 0.07 -3.00 4.76
CA CYS A 465 -0.56 -4.09 4.00
C CYS A 465 -1.23 -5.15 4.89
N GLY A 466 -0.64 -5.40 6.06
CA GLY A 466 -1.03 -6.50 6.93
C GLY A 466 -0.91 -7.88 6.34
N CYS A 467 -1.80 -8.77 6.78
CA CYS A 467 -1.87 -10.16 6.30
C CYS A 467 -2.62 -10.29 4.97
N SER A 468 -3.14 -9.19 4.41
CA SER A 468 -3.95 -9.24 3.18
C SER A 468 -3.06 -9.38 1.94
N LEU A 469 -3.23 -10.47 1.18
CA LEU A 469 -2.76 -10.54 -0.22
C LEU A 469 -3.80 -9.94 -1.19
N GLU A 470 -4.97 -9.50 -0.69
CA GLU A 470 -6.12 -9.05 -1.51
C GLU A 470 -5.80 -7.84 -2.39
N ALA A 471 -4.72 -7.10 -2.14
CA ALA A 471 -4.26 -6.06 -3.07
C ALA A 471 -3.79 -6.61 -4.45
N MET A 472 -3.71 -7.93 -4.63
CA MET A 472 -3.33 -8.56 -5.91
C MET A 472 -4.51 -8.91 -6.84
N SER A 473 -5.77 -8.64 -6.46
CA SER A 473 -6.94 -8.97 -7.30
C SER A 473 -7.38 -7.83 -8.24
N LEU A 474 -6.57 -6.79 -8.42
CA LEU A 474 -6.77 -5.83 -9.50
C LEU A 474 -6.03 -6.33 -10.76
N SER A 475 -6.65 -7.30 -11.42
CA SER A 475 -6.43 -7.63 -12.83
C SER A 475 -7.69 -7.34 -13.62
#